data_AF-A0A1H2ZTP4-F1
#
_entry.id   AF-A0A1H2ZTP4-F1
#
_cell.length_a   1.000
_cell.length_b   1.000
_cell.length_c   1.000
_cell.angle_alpha   90.00
_cell.angle_beta   90.00
_cell.angle_gamma   90.00
#
_symmetry.space_group_name_H-M   'P 1'
#
loop_
_entity.id
_entity.type
_entity.pdbx_description
1 polymer ?
#
loop_
_entity_poly.entity_id
_entity_poly.type
_entity_poly.pdbx_seq_one_letter_code
_entity_poly.pdbx_strand_id
1 'polypeptide(L)'
;MMTYFRGLTPEFWSAVAAIFSFLLSVYLVVYNDWKNKKKANTELYALISILIGFVDFVQNTFFHNTATLEDCLNIVKKIKSLDKNILDYNRDYFYNDEYDEKVLQKTAAFVQRYVAWKGYHCAIELDVFSEMNLIIALQRSAIETILKIQSVYKGKNNKISSLITDDNRAVMKHIDEQNKIKADCFRAVENNLYFIENQQPLTTLYKIKEKQEFPLSNLIAACYKVIAQGKFFYPLNQKEYLGTCLFFFNSEITTAKFYDDKYGNHEYCFINEKGEKMGIDKIFSLLHFIANNE
;
A
#
# COMPACT_ATOMS: atom_id res chain seq x y z
N MET A 1 -65.89 13.35 33.57
CA MET A 1 -65.18 12.23 32.91
C MET A 1 -64.24 11.51 33.90
N MET A 2 -64.70 11.26 35.13
CA MET A 2 -63.86 10.76 36.24
C MET A 2 -64.61 9.74 37.13
N THR A 3 -65.64 9.08 36.59
CA THR A 3 -66.53 8.19 37.35
C THR A 3 -66.49 6.72 36.90
N TYR A 4 -65.71 6.37 35.87
CA TYR A 4 -65.66 5.00 35.33
C TYR A 4 -64.59 4.07 35.93
N PHE A 5 -63.70 4.56 36.81
CA PHE A 5 -62.55 3.77 37.29
C PHE A 5 -62.68 3.23 38.72
N ARG A 6 -63.80 3.45 39.41
CA ARG A 6 -63.99 3.09 40.85
C ARG A 6 -64.18 1.60 41.16
N GLY A 7 -64.09 0.71 40.17
CA GLY A 7 -64.31 -0.74 40.35
C GLY A 7 -63.19 -1.64 39.83
N LEU A 8 -62.03 -1.09 39.45
CA LEU A 8 -60.93 -1.89 38.90
C LEU A 8 -59.98 -2.34 40.01
N THR A 9 -59.75 -3.65 40.09
CA THR A 9 -58.93 -4.26 41.15
C THR A 9 -57.44 -3.91 40.99
N PRO A 10 -56.64 -4.01 42.06
CA PRO A 10 -55.18 -3.87 41.97
C PRO A 10 -54.56 -4.79 40.91
N GLU A 11 -55.12 -5.99 40.68
CA GLU A 11 -54.63 -6.91 39.64
C GLU A 11 -54.81 -6.33 38.23
N PHE A 12 -55.92 -5.63 37.97
CA PHE A 12 -56.13 -4.96 36.67
C PHE A 12 -55.08 -3.89 36.41
N TRP A 13 -54.82 -3.01 37.38
CA TRP A 13 -53.81 -1.96 37.24
C TRP A 13 -52.39 -2.53 37.14
N SER A 14 -52.10 -3.64 37.83
CA SER A 14 -50.84 -4.38 37.68
C SER A 14 -50.68 -4.96 36.28
N ALA A 15 -51.74 -5.53 35.70
CA ALA A 15 -51.72 -6.06 34.33
C ALA A 15 -51.52 -4.94 33.29
N VAL A 16 -52.18 -3.80 33.46
CA VAL A 16 -52.00 -2.61 32.61
C VAL A 16 -50.56 -2.09 32.70
N ALA A 17 -50.00 -1.96 33.91
CA ALA A 17 -48.62 -1.54 34.10
C ALA A 17 -47.63 -2.52 33.43
N ALA A 18 -47.85 -3.83 33.56
CA ALA A 18 -47.02 -4.84 32.91
C ALA A 18 -47.04 -4.73 31.37
N ILE A 19 -48.21 -4.48 30.77
CA ILE A 19 -48.33 -4.25 29.32
C ILE A 19 -47.57 -2.98 28.90
N PHE A 20 -47.71 -1.88 29.65
CA PHE A 20 -46.97 -0.65 29.35
C PHE A 20 -45.45 -0.81 29.52
N SER A 21 -44.99 -1.52 30.55
CA SER A 21 -43.56 -1.85 30.72
C SER A 21 -43.04 -2.72 29.59
N PHE A 22 -43.80 -3.72 29.13
CA PHE A 22 -43.45 -4.52 27.97
C PHE A 22 -43.36 -3.67 26.70
N LEU A 23 -44.36 -2.84 26.41
CA LEU A 23 -44.36 -1.93 25.25
C LEU A 23 -43.19 -0.94 25.30
N LEU A 24 -42.87 -0.40 26.47
CA LEU A 24 -41.72 0.47 26.67
C LEU A 24 -40.40 -0.29 26.42
N SER A 25 -40.29 -1.53 26.88
CA SER A 25 -39.10 -2.36 26.63
C SER A 25 -38.90 -2.63 25.13
N VAL A 26 -39.98 -2.99 24.41
CA VAL A 26 -39.94 -3.19 22.96
C VAL A 26 -39.57 -1.89 22.25
N TYR A 27 -40.18 -0.76 22.64
CA TYR A 27 -39.87 0.56 22.10
C TYR A 27 -38.38 0.92 22.31
N LEU A 28 -37.85 0.71 23.51
CA LEU A 28 -36.44 0.98 23.82
C LEU A 28 -35.49 0.10 23.00
N VAL A 29 -35.81 -1.18 22.83
CA VAL A 29 -35.01 -2.09 21.99
C VAL A 29 -35.01 -1.60 20.53
N VAL A 30 -36.18 -1.29 19.98
CA VAL A 30 -36.30 -0.79 18.59
C VAL A 30 -35.59 0.56 18.40
N TYR A 31 -35.75 1.48 19.37
CA TYR A 31 -35.09 2.78 19.33
C TYR A 31 -33.56 2.65 19.41
N ASN A 32 -33.05 1.80 20.30
CA ASN A 32 -31.62 1.54 20.44
C ASN A 32 -31.05 0.88 19.18
N ASP A 33 -31.72 -0.12 18.61
CA ASP A 33 -31.33 -0.75 17.34
C ASP A 33 -31.24 0.29 16.20
N TRP A 34 -32.26 1.16 16.08
CA TRP A 34 -32.25 2.24 15.09
C TRP A 34 -31.10 3.23 15.32
N LYS A 35 -30.87 3.65 16.57
CA LYS A 35 -29.80 4.57 16.95
C LYS A 35 -28.42 3.98 16.67
N ASN A 36 -28.20 2.70 17.00
CA ASN A 36 -26.95 1.98 16.76
C ASN A 36 -26.68 1.87 15.25
N LYS A 37 -27.67 1.47 14.44
CA LYS A 37 -27.56 1.43 12.98
C LYS A 37 -27.22 2.79 12.37
N LYS A 38 -27.81 3.87 12.89
CA LYS A 38 -27.49 5.24 12.43
C LYS A 38 -26.06 5.64 12.79
N LYS A 39 -25.59 5.32 14.00
CA LYS A 39 -24.19 5.53 14.42
C LYS A 39 -23.25 4.74 13.51
N ALA A 40 -23.52 3.46 13.31
CA ALA A 40 -22.73 2.58 12.44
C ALA A 40 -22.63 3.09 11.00
N ASN A 41 -23.73 3.56 10.39
CA ASN A 41 -23.66 4.14 9.06
C ASN A 41 -22.76 5.39 9.02
N THR A 42 -22.81 6.24 10.05
CA THR A 42 -21.97 7.44 10.15
C THR A 42 -20.49 7.08 10.24
N GLU A 43 -20.18 6.10 11.09
CA GLU A 43 -18.83 5.58 11.27
C GLU A 43 -18.31 4.90 10.00
N LEU A 44 -19.18 4.20 9.26
CA LEU A 44 -18.82 3.58 8.01
C LEU A 44 -18.48 4.63 6.94
N TYR A 45 -19.16 5.77 6.93
CA TYR A 45 -18.76 6.90 6.08
C TYR A 45 -17.38 7.45 6.46
N ALA A 46 -17.11 7.61 7.75
CA ALA A 46 -15.80 8.06 8.23
C ALA A 46 -14.68 7.07 7.83
N LEU A 47 -14.92 5.77 8.00
CA LEU A 47 -14.00 4.72 7.56
C LEU A 47 -13.71 4.82 6.06
N ILE A 48 -14.74 4.92 5.21
CA ILE A 48 -14.56 5.06 3.76
C ILE A 48 -13.72 6.30 3.43
N SER A 49 -14.05 7.46 4.01
CA SER A 49 -13.31 8.70 3.77
C SER A 49 -11.84 8.59 4.16
N ILE A 50 -11.53 7.93 5.28
CA ILE A 50 -10.15 7.72 5.73
C ILE A 50 -9.39 6.78 4.79
N LEU A 51 -10.02 5.68 4.39
CA LEU A 51 -9.39 4.73 3.47
C LEU A 51 -9.11 5.37 2.10
N ILE A 52 -10.06 6.15 1.56
CA ILE A 52 -9.86 6.90 0.32
C ILE A 52 -8.76 7.95 0.50
N GLY A 53 -8.81 8.74 1.57
CA GLY A 53 -7.80 9.74 1.87
C GLY A 53 -6.40 9.14 2.01
N PHE A 54 -6.28 7.93 2.57
CA PHE A 54 -5.00 7.21 2.64
C PHE A 54 -4.52 6.77 1.24
N VAL A 55 -5.42 6.27 0.39
CA VAL A 55 -5.07 5.92 -1.00
C VAL A 55 -4.55 7.14 -1.75
N ASP A 56 -5.25 8.27 -1.67
CA ASP A 56 -4.85 9.51 -2.33
C ASP A 56 -3.55 10.08 -1.74
N PHE A 57 -3.38 10.00 -0.42
CA PHE A 57 -2.14 10.39 0.25
C PHE A 57 -0.94 9.65 -0.33
N VAL A 58 -1.02 8.34 -0.51
CA VAL A 58 0.09 7.54 -1.06
C VAL A 58 0.37 7.91 -2.51
N GLN A 59 -0.67 8.03 -3.36
CA GLN A 59 -0.48 8.42 -4.76
C GLN A 59 0.15 9.81 -4.90
N ASN A 60 -0.37 10.79 -4.17
CA ASN A 60 0.07 12.18 -4.25
C ASN A 60 1.44 12.41 -3.60
N THR A 61 1.75 11.66 -2.55
CA THR A 61 3.02 11.85 -1.83
C THR A 61 4.19 11.13 -2.48
N PHE A 62 3.96 9.93 -3.01
CA PHE A 62 5.05 9.05 -3.44
C PHE A 62 5.12 8.85 -4.95
N PHE A 63 4.02 9.03 -5.70
CA PHE A 63 3.99 8.69 -7.12
C PHE A 63 3.66 9.85 -8.07
N HIS A 64 3.18 11.01 -7.56
CA HIS A 64 2.75 12.13 -8.42
C HIS A 64 3.91 12.91 -9.06
N ASN A 65 4.90 13.36 -8.29
CA ASN A 65 6.04 14.15 -8.81
C ASN A 65 7.29 13.28 -8.91
N THR A 66 7.42 12.52 -9.99
CA THR A 66 8.58 11.63 -10.24
C THR A 66 9.26 11.90 -11.58
N ALA A 67 9.15 13.15 -12.04
CA ALA A 67 9.67 13.57 -13.34
C ALA A 67 11.21 13.71 -13.31
N THR A 68 11.76 14.30 -12.25
CA THR A 68 13.20 14.54 -12.13
C THR A 68 13.86 13.63 -11.10
N LEU A 69 15.19 13.52 -11.17
CA LEU A 69 15.97 12.81 -10.15
C LEU A 69 15.89 13.54 -8.80
N GLU A 70 15.89 14.88 -8.81
CA GLU A 70 15.76 15.71 -7.60
C GLU A 70 14.43 15.47 -6.88
N ASP A 71 13.32 15.37 -7.62
CA ASP A 71 12.02 15.03 -7.03
C ASP A 71 12.08 13.67 -6.32
N CYS A 72 12.68 12.68 -6.97
CA CYS A 72 12.81 11.32 -6.42
C CYS A 72 13.74 11.29 -5.20
N LEU A 73 14.81 12.08 -5.19
CA LEU A 73 15.67 12.26 -4.01
C LEU A 73 14.89 12.82 -2.83
N ASN A 74 14.04 13.82 -3.05
CA ASN A 74 13.20 14.41 -2.02
C ASN A 74 12.16 13.41 -1.50
N ILE A 75 11.56 12.61 -2.38
CA ILE A 75 10.64 11.52 -2.01
C ILE A 75 11.35 10.47 -1.15
N VAL A 76 12.52 9.97 -1.59
CA VAL A 76 13.33 9.00 -0.85
C VAL A 76 13.69 9.50 0.54
N LYS A 77 14.07 10.79 0.68
CA LYS A 77 14.30 11.41 1.99
C LYS A 77 13.03 11.45 2.84
N LYS A 78 11.89 11.83 2.24
CA LYS A 78 10.60 11.91 2.92
C LYS A 78 10.11 10.55 3.42
N ILE A 79 10.36 9.47 2.67
CA ILE A 79 10.01 8.11 3.08
C ILE A 79 10.69 7.75 4.41
N LYS A 80 11.98 8.07 4.56
CA LYS A 80 12.74 7.78 5.77
C LYS A 80 12.31 8.60 7.00
N SER A 81 11.78 9.80 6.78
CA SER A 81 11.39 10.74 7.84
C SER A 81 9.87 10.90 8.01
N LEU A 82 9.09 10.01 7.42
CA LEU A 82 7.64 10.12 7.41
C LEU A 82 7.08 10.01 8.84
N ASP A 83 6.28 10.98 9.26
CA ASP A 83 5.47 10.83 10.46
C ASP A 83 4.38 9.79 10.22
N LYS A 84 4.55 8.62 10.85
CA LYS A 84 3.65 7.47 10.72
C LYS A 84 2.40 7.60 11.58
N ASN A 85 2.15 8.72 12.26
CA ASN A 85 0.90 8.99 12.99
C ASN A 85 -0.20 9.55 12.06
N ILE A 86 -0.40 8.92 10.90
CA ILE A 86 -1.34 9.36 9.87
C ILE A 86 -2.78 9.03 10.24
N LEU A 87 -2.97 7.86 10.88
CA LEU A 87 -4.27 7.32 11.26
C LEU A 87 -4.38 7.16 12.77
N ASP A 88 -5.53 7.58 13.30
CA ASP A 88 -5.97 7.30 14.67
C ASP A 88 -6.77 5.99 14.67
N TYR A 89 -6.04 4.87 14.74
CA TYR A 89 -6.58 3.51 14.65
C TYR A 89 -7.30 3.00 15.91
N ASN A 90 -7.35 3.81 16.98
CA ASN A 90 -8.06 3.47 18.22
C ASN A 90 -9.55 3.88 18.17
N ARG A 91 -10.02 4.38 17.03
CA ARG A 91 -11.38 4.90 16.89
C ARG A 91 -12.39 3.78 16.67
N ASP A 92 -13.56 3.94 17.30
CA ASP A 92 -14.72 3.05 17.20
C ASP A 92 -15.08 2.66 15.76
N TYR A 93 -14.89 3.58 14.80
CA TYR A 93 -15.27 3.33 13.40
C TYR A 93 -14.45 2.24 12.70
N PHE A 94 -13.33 1.77 13.27
CA PHE A 94 -12.59 0.61 12.76
C PHE A 94 -13.13 -0.74 13.29
N TYR A 95 -13.87 -0.73 14.40
CA TYR A 95 -14.25 -1.93 15.17
C TYR A 95 -15.74 -1.92 15.56
N ASN A 96 -16.61 -1.51 14.66
CA ASN A 96 -18.05 -1.43 14.93
C ASN A 96 -18.74 -2.79 14.70
N ASP A 97 -19.31 -3.38 15.74
CA ASP A 97 -19.99 -4.69 15.71
C ASP A 97 -21.22 -4.75 14.78
N GLU A 98 -21.80 -3.60 14.40
CA GLU A 98 -22.91 -3.51 13.44
C GLU A 98 -22.43 -3.66 11.97
N TYR A 99 -21.11 -3.68 11.74
CA TYR A 99 -20.56 -3.91 10.42
C TYR A 99 -20.69 -5.37 10.01
N ASP A 100 -20.79 -5.60 8.71
CA ASP A 100 -20.69 -6.94 8.15
C ASP A 100 -19.33 -7.57 8.51
N GLU A 101 -19.37 -8.85 8.89
CA GLU A 101 -18.20 -9.59 9.34
C GLU A 101 -17.04 -9.53 8.32
N LYS A 102 -17.34 -9.61 7.01
CA LYS A 102 -16.30 -9.58 5.98
C LYS A 102 -15.69 -8.19 5.83
N VAL A 103 -16.45 -7.13 6.13
CA VAL A 103 -15.93 -5.77 6.21
C VAL A 103 -15.04 -5.63 7.43
N LEU A 104 -15.48 -6.09 8.61
CA LEU A 104 -14.66 -6.08 9.83
C LEU A 104 -13.34 -6.81 9.65
N GLN A 105 -13.35 -8.00 9.04
CA GLN A 105 -12.13 -8.77 8.75
C GLN A 105 -11.15 -7.99 7.87
N LYS A 106 -11.64 -7.31 6.83
CA LYS A 106 -10.78 -6.50 5.93
C LYS A 106 -10.26 -5.23 6.62
N THR A 107 -11.12 -4.56 7.38
CA THR A 107 -10.74 -3.40 8.19
C THR A 107 -9.67 -3.77 9.22
N ALA A 108 -9.84 -4.89 9.92
CA ALA A 108 -8.86 -5.39 10.89
C ALA A 108 -7.52 -5.73 10.22
N ALA A 109 -7.54 -6.39 9.05
CA ALA A 109 -6.32 -6.68 8.30
C ALA A 109 -5.58 -5.39 7.86
N PHE A 110 -6.31 -4.35 7.45
CA PHE A 110 -5.74 -3.04 7.15
C PHE A 110 -5.09 -2.41 8.40
N VAL A 111 -5.80 -2.39 9.54
CA VAL A 111 -5.26 -1.81 10.79
C VAL A 111 -4.04 -2.58 11.28
N GLN A 112 -4.07 -3.91 11.26
CA GLN A 112 -2.91 -4.74 11.63
C GLN A 112 -1.68 -4.40 10.77
N ARG A 113 -1.86 -4.26 9.45
CA ARG A 113 -0.78 -3.85 8.53
C ARG A 113 -0.29 -2.44 8.84
N TYR A 114 -1.18 -1.51 9.15
CA TYR A 114 -0.81 -0.15 9.52
C TYR A 114 0.03 -0.12 10.80
N VAL A 115 -0.37 -0.86 11.83
CA VAL A 115 0.37 -0.95 13.10
C VAL A 115 1.74 -1.59 12.89
N ALA A 116 1.82 -2.65 12.07
CA ALA A 116 3.10 -3.28 11.72
C ALA A 116 4.03 -2.32 10.96
N TRP A 117 3.50 -1.61 9.96
CA TRP A 117 4.25 -0.59 9.21
C TRP A 117 4.70 0.58 10.09
N LYS A 118 3.88 1.01 11.05
CA LYS A 118 4.22 2.04 12.05
C LYS A 118 5.44 1.64 12.89
N GLY A 119 5.60 0.34 13.19
CA GLY A 119 6.74 -0.18 13.93
C GLY A 119 8.01 -0.38 13.10
N TYR A 120 7.91 -0.40 11.77
CA TYR A 120 9.06 -0.55 10.89
C TYR A 120 9.90 0.73 10.83
N HIS A 121 11.21 0.60 10.82
CA HIS A 121 12.14 1.73 10.68
C HIS A 121 13.27 1.33 9.72
N CYS A 122 13.62 2.22 8.80
CA CYS A 122 14.75 2.00 7.90
C CYS A 122 16.06 2.04 8.71
N ALA A 123 16.78 0.92 8.76
CA ALA A 123 18.07 0.79 9.43
C ALA A 123 19.23 1.16 8.48
N ILE A 124 19.12 0.79 7.20
CA ILE A 124 20.09 1.12 6.15
C ILE A 124 19.43 1.92 5.03
N GLU A 125 20.23 2.48 4.12
CA GLU A 125 19.69 3.33 3.06
C GLU A 125 18.74 2.61 2.11
N LEU A 126 19.05 1.35 1.80
CA LEU A 126 18.27 0.49 0.89
C LEU A 126 16.89 0.11 1.44
N ASP A 127 16.70 0.17 2.76
CA ASP A 127 15.43 -0.16 3.42
C ASP A 127 14.27 0.76 2.99
N VAL A 128 14.57 1.86 2.29
CA VAL A 128 13.55 2.70 1.64
C VAL A 128 12.66 1.90 0.69
N PHE A 129 13.21 0.87 0.02
CA PHE A 129 12.44 0.03 -0.89
C PHE A 129 11.50 -0.91 -0.12
N SER A 130 11.97 -1.49 0.98
CA SER A 130 11.12 -2.24 1.92
C SER A 130 10.01 -1.36 2.52
N GLU A 131 10.33 -0.15 2.98
CA GLU A 131 9.36 0.82 3.49
C GLU A 131 8.27 1.13 2.44
N MET A 132 8.67 1.32 1.17
CA MET A 132 7.70 1.54 0.09
C MET A 132 6.87 0.31 -0.24
N ASN A 133 7.45 -0.88 -0.19
CA ASN A 133 6.70 -2.13 -0.32
C ASN A 133 5.64 -2.28 0.77
N LEU A 134 5.94 -1.89 2.02
CA LEU A 134 4.98 -1.87 3.12
C LEU A 134 3.86 -0.84 2.87
N ILE A 135 4.21 0.38 2.45
CA ILE A 135 3.23 1.43 2.11
C ILE A 135 2.31 0.97 0.97
N ILE A 136 2.84 0.37 -0.09
CA ILE A 136 2.07 -0.20 -1.19
C ILE A 136 1.14 -1.32 -0.69
N ALA A 137 1.66 -2.25 0.11
CA ALA A 137 0.87 -3.34 0.67
C ALA A 137 -0.28 -2.85 1.57
N LEU A 138 -0.07 -1.74 2.27
CA LEU A 138 -1.08 -1.07 3.07
C LEU A 138 -2.13 -0.37 2.19
N GLN A 139 -1.71 0.37 1.16
CA GLN A 139 -2.62 1.01 0.19
C GLN A 139 -3.51 0.00 -0.52
N ARG A 140 -2.94 -1.14 -0.93
CA ARG A 140 -3.71 -2.26 -1.51
C ARG A 140 -4.74 -2.82 -0.51
N SER A 141 -4.36 -2.97 0.76
CA SER A 141 -5.29 -3.39 1.82
C SER A 141 -6.42 -2.38 2.05
N ALA A 142 -6.15 -1.08 1.91
CA ALA A 142 -7.19 -0.04 1.97
C ALA A 142 -8.16 -0.18 0.80
N ILE A 143 -7.66 -0.35 -0.43
CA ILE A 143 -8.47 -0.56 -1.63
C ILE A 143 -9.34 -1.81 -1.50
N GLU A 144 -8.77 -2.94 -1.05
CA GLU A 144 -9.53 -4.18 -0.81
C GLU A 144 -10.67 -3.97 0.19
N THR A 145 -10.43 -3.17 1.24
CA THR A 145 -11.44 -2.85 2.26
C THR A 145 -12.55 -1.99 1.67
N ILE A 146 -12.23 -0.94 0.91
CA ILE A 146 -13.20 -0.08 0.22
C ILE A 146 -14.06 -0.92 -0.74
N LEU A 147 -13.44 -1.78 -1.56
CA LEU A 147 -14.15 -2.64 -2.50
C LEU A 147 -15.07 -3.64 -1.78
N LYS A 148 -14.65 -4.16 -0.62
CA LYS A 148 -15.49 -5.03 0.21
C LYS A 148 -16.68 -4.28 0.80
N ILE A 149 -16.48 -3.08 1.36
CA ILE A 149 -17.55 -2.22 1.88
C ILE A 149 -18.57 -1.98 0.76
N GLN A 150 -18.12 -1.56 -0.42
CA GLN A 150 -19.02 -1.32 -1.53
C GLN A 150 -19.80 -2.58 -1.93
N SER A 151 -19.12 -3.73 -2.05
CA SER A 151 -19.77 -5.01 -2.40
C SER A 151 -20.89 -5.40 -1.44
N VAL A 152 -20.72 -5.18 -0.14
CA VAL A 152 -21.68 -5.58 0.90
C VAL A 152 -22.84 -4.58 1.01
N TYR A 153 -22.55 -3.30 0.84
CA TYR A 153 -23.51 -2.23 1.16
C TYR A 153 -24.16 -1.57 -0.07
N LYS A 154 -23.75 -1.89 -1.30
CA LYS A 154 -24.29 -1.30 -2.55
C LYS A 154 -25.82 -1.33 -2.66
N GLY A 155 -26.47 -2.37 -2.10
CA GLY A 155 -27.94 -2.55 -2.17
C GLY A 155 -28.73 -2.07 -0.95
N LYS A 156 -28.10 -1.50 0.09
CA LYS A 156 -28.75 -1.25 1.39
C LYS A 156 -29.41 0.15 1.53
N ASN A 157 -29.80 0.82 0.43
CA ASN A 157 -30.40 2.17 0.46
C ASN A 157 -29.64 3.18 1.35
N ASN A 158 -28.31 3.09 1.40
CA ASN A 158 -27.45 4.01 2.13
C ASN A 158 -26.59 4.83 1.16
N LYS A 159 -26.06 5.97 1.62
CA LYS A 159 -25.25 6.88 0.79
C LYS A 159 -23.86 6.31 0.46
N ILE A 160 -23.57 5.06 0.83
CA ILE A 160 -22.28 4.41 0.59
C ILE A 160 -22.02 4.23 -0.90
N SER A 161 -23.05 3.85 -1.66
CA SER A 161 -22.95 3.71 -3.11
C SER A 161 -22.64 5.03 -3.81
N SER A 162 -23.08 6.18 -3.25
CA SER A 162 -22.73 7.51 -3.78
C SER A 162 -21.33 7.98 -3.41
N LEU A 163 -20.72 7.44 -2.36
CA LEU A 163 -19.34 7.78 -1.95
C LEU A 163 -18.29 7.02 -2.77
N ILE A 164 -18.61 5.80 -3.18
CA ILE A 164 -17.72 4.94 -3.99
C ILE A 164 -18.36 4.76 -5.36
N THR A 165 -18.20 5.77 -6.20
CA THR A 165 -18.69 5.77 -7.59
C THR A 165 -18.00 4.68 -8.41
N ASP A 166 -18.60 4.31 -9.55
CA ASP A 166 -18.00 3.33 -10.45
C ASP A 166 -16.66 3.83 -11.06
N ASP A 167 -16.51 5.14 -11.26
CA ASP A 167 -15.24 5.76 -11.68
C ASP A 167 -14.17 5.64 -10.59
N ASN A 168 -14.49 5.98 -9.34
CA ASN A 168 -13.57 5.84 -8.21
C ASN A 168 -13.12 4.37 -8.05
N ARG A 169 -14.04 3.43 -8.25
CA ARG A 169 -13.73 1.99 -8.27
C ARG A 169 -12.76 1.64 -9.38
N ALA A 170 -12.97 2.13 -10.59
CA ALA A 170 -12.09 1.84 -11.72
C ALA A 170 -10.67 2.37 -11.45
N VAL A 171 -10.57 3.59 -10.93
CA VAL A 171 -9.29 4.19 -10.49
C VAL A 171 -8.62 3.33 -9.41
N MET A 172 -9.35 2.93 -8.36
CA MET A 172 -8.78 2.08 -7.29
C MET A 172 -8.31 0.72 -7.80
N LYS A 173 -9.05 0.09 -8.71
CA LYS A 173 -8.61 -1.18 -9.33
C LYS A 173 -7.34 -0.99 -10.14
N HIS A 174 -7.27 0.07 -10.94
CA HIS A 174 -6.07 0.41 -11.69
C HIS A 174 -4.87 0.64 -10.76
N ILE A 175 -5.06 1.37 -9.66
CA ILE A 175 -4.03 1.58 -8.64
C ILE A 175 -3.58 0.24 -8.04
N ASP A 176 -4.49 -0.67 -7.65
CA ASP A 176 -4.11 -1.99 -7.12
C ASP A 176 -3.29 -2.82 -8.11
N GLU A 177 -3.64 -2.78 -9.40
CA GLU A 177 -2.89 -3.46 -10.46
C GLU A 177 -1.49 -2.87 -10.64
N GLN A 178 -1.36 -1.54 -10.72
CA GLN A 178 -0.06 -0.87 -10.80
C GLN A 178 0.80 -1.16 -9.57
N ASN A 179 0.19 -1.16 -8.39
CA ASN A 179 0.86 -1.43 -7.13
C ASN A 179 1.43 -2.84 -7.03
N LYS A 180 0.78 -3.86 -7.63
CA LYS A 180 1.35 -5.22 -7.72
C LYS A 180 2.67 -5.19 -8.48
N ILE A 181 2.68 -4.56 -9.66
CA ILE A 181 3.87 -4.46 -10.52
C ILE A 181 4.97 -3.68 -9.79
N LYS A 182 4.65 -2.52 -9.20
CA LYS A 182 5.63 -1.70 -8.47
C LYS A 182 6.23 -2.44 -7.29
N ALA A 183 5.43 -3.20 -6.55
CA ALA A 183 5.92 -3.95 -5.39
C ALA A 183 6.96 -5.01 -5.80
N ASP A 184 6.69 -5.75 -6.88
CA ASP A 184 7.65 -6.71 -7.43
C ASP A 184 8.93 -6.01 -7.89
N CYS A 185 8.83 -4.85 -8.54
CA CYS A 185 10.00 -4.09 -8.97
C CYS A 185 10.82 -3.52 -7.79
N PHE A 186 10.16 -3.00 -6.76
CA PHE A 186 10.86 -2.51 -5.55
C PHE A 186 11.61 -3.64 -4.84
N ARG A 187 10.99 -4.83 -4.72
CA ARG A 187 11.65 -6.02 -4.14
C ARG A 187 12.88 -6.45 -4.97
N ALA A 188 12.73 -6.51 -6.30
CA ALA A 188 13.81 -6.90 -7.19
C ALA A 188 15.01 -5.94 -7.09
N VAL A 189 14.75 -4.62 -7.17
CA VAL A 189 15.79 -3.59 -7.07
C VAL A 189 16.48 -3.61 -5.72
N GLU A 190 15.73 -3.74 -4.62
CA GLU A 190 16.28 -3.86 -3.28
C GLU A 190 17.26 -5.04 -3.19
N ASN A 191 16.82 -6.23 -3.59
CA ASN A 191 17.65 -7.43 -3.61
C ASN A 191 18.91 -7.21 -4.46
N ASN A 192 18.76 -6.63 -5.64
CA ASN A 192 19.86 -6.48 -6.60
C ASN A 192 20.89 -5.47 -6.13
N LEU A 193 20.47 -4.33 -5.58
CA LEU A 193 21.37 -3.35 -5.00
C LEU A 193 22.05 -3.91 -3.74
N TYR A 194 21.31 -4.60 -2.87
CA TYR A 194 21.89 -5.26 -1.69
C TYR A 194 22.93 -6.31 -2.09
N PHE A 195 22.68 -7.09 -3.13
CA PHE A 195 23.62 -8.07 -3.67
C PHE A 195 24.92 -7.42 -4.15
N ILE A 196 24.82 -6.29 -4.87
CA ILE A 196 25.98 -5.55 -5.40
C ILE A 196 26.76 -4.86 -4.26
N GLU A 197 26.07 -4.27 -3.30
CA GLU A 197 26.67 -3.55 -2.17
C GLU A 197 27.42 -4.47 -1.19
N ASN A 198 26.89 -5.67 -0.92
CA ASN A 198 27.48 -6.58 0.06
C ASN A 198 28.60 -7.46 -0.50
N GLN A 199 28.88 -7.39 -1.80
CA GLN A 199 30.00 -8.12 -2.40
C GLN A 199 31.13 -7.16 -2.78
N GLN A 200 32.15 -7.07 -1.92
CA GLN A 200 33.30 -6.18 -2.12
C GLN A 200 33.93 -6.22 -3.53
N PRO A 201 34.10 -7.40 -4.19
CA PRO A 201 34.62 -7.44 -5.56
C PRO A 201 33.72 -6.68 -6.55
N LEU A 202 32.40 -6.79 -6.40
CA LEU A 202 31.43 -6.14 -7.28
C LEU A 202 31.36 -4.63 -7.05
N THR A 203 31.35 -4.22 -5.78
CA THR A 203 31.37 -2.80 -5.41
C THR A 203 32.64 -2.12 -5.92
N THR A 204 33.80 -2.79 -5.79
CA THR A 204 35.08 -2.30 -6.32
C THR A 204 35.06 -2.23 -7.84
N LEU A 205 34.55 -3.26 -8.50
CA LEU A 205 34.46 -3.31 -9.96
C LEU A 205 33.57 -2.18 -10.52
N TYR A 206 32.43 -1.90 -9.87
CA TYR A 206 31.56 -0.79 -10.23
C TYR A 206 32.30 0.55 -10.18
N LYS A 207 32.98 0.84 -9.06
CA LYS A 207 33.76 2.08 -8.87
C LYS A 207 34.84 2.26 -9.95
N ILE A 208 35.54 1.18 -10.30
CA ILE A 208 36.59 1.19 -11.34
C ILE A 208 35.98 1.46 -12.71
N LYS A 209 34.95 0.71 -13.10
CA LYS A 209 34.39 0.77 -14.47
C LYS A 209 33.71 2.10 -14.75
N GLU A 210 32.95 2.61 -13.80
CA GLU A 210 32.18 3.84 -13.96
C GLU A 210 32.95 5.09 -13.52
N LYS A 211 34.22 4.94 -13.08
CA LYS A 211 35.08 6.03 -12.59
C LYS A 211 34.41 6.89 -11.51
N GLN A 212 33.69 6.23 -10.59
CA GLN A 212 32.76 6.89 -9.68
C GLN A 212 33.08 6.69 -8.19
N GLU A 213 32.97 7.78 -7.43
CA GLU A 213 32.65 7.82 -5.98
C GLU A 213 31.15 8.16 -5.77
N PHE A 214 30.26 7.51 -6.50
CA PHE A 214 28.86 7.95 -6.56
C PHE A 214 28.09 7.66 -5.26
N PRO A 215 27.29 8.61 -4.75
CA PRO A 215 26.52 8.39 -3.53
C PRO A 215 25.34 7.45 -3.79
N LEU A 216 25.25 6.39 -2.99
CA LEU A 216 24.17 5.39 -3.02
C LEU A 216 22.77 6.03 -3.04
N SER A 217 22.59 7.17 -2.36
CA SER A 217 21.36 7.95 -2.35
C SER A 217 20.83 8.32 -3.74
N ASN A 218 21.71 8.68 -4.68
CA ASN A 218 21.32 9.05 -6.03
C ASN A 218 20.92 7.82 -6.84
N LEU A 219 21.61 6.70 -6.64
CA LEU A 219 21.27 5.45 -7.32
C LEU A 219 19.91 4.94 -6.84
N ILE A 220 19.66 5.00 -5.54
CA ILE A 220 18.35 4.70 -4.93
C ILE A 220 17.25 5.56 -5.56
N ALA A 221 17.46 6.88 -5.66
CA ALA A 221 16.48 7.79 -6.25
C ALA A 221 16.26 7.54 -7.74
N ALA A 222 17.31 7.21 -8.50
CA ALA A 222 17.21 6.86 -9.90
C ALA A 222 16.42 5.58 -10.13
N CYS A 223 16.69 4.52 -9.35
CA CYS A 223 15.90 3.30 -9.39
C CYS A 223 14.44 3.57 -8.99
N TYR A 224 14.22 4.39 -7.95
CA TYR A 224 12.88 4.82 -7.54
C TYR A 224 12.12 5.50 -8.69
N LYS A 225 12.76 6.44 -9.40
CA LYS A 225 12.20 7.14 -10.57
C LYS A 225 11.68 6.16 -11.61
N VAL A 226 12.52 5.19 -12.00
CA VAL A 226 12.16 4.17 -13.00
C VAL A 226 10.95 3.34 -12.56
N ILE A 227 10.91 2.90 -11.30
CA ILE A 227 9.80 2.10 -10.77
C ILE A 227 8.51 2.93 -10.68
N ALA A 228 8.60 4.16 -10.19
CA ALA A 228 7.46 5.05 -10.00
C ALA A 228 6.78 5.40 -11.33
N GLN A 229 7.58 5.66 -12.36
CA GLN A 229 7.10 5.90 -13.73
C GLN A 229 6.32 4.72 -14.33
N GLY A 230 6.57 3.48 -13.86
CA GLY A 230 5.80 2.29 -14.21
C GLY A 230 5.97 1.80 -15.65
N LYS A 231 6.77 2.51 -16.45
CA LYS A 231 7.15 2.15 -17.82
C LYS A 231 8.57 2.60 -18.06
N PHE A 232 9.32 1.84 -18.85
CA PHE A 232 10.60 2.29 -19.37
C PHE A 232 10.34 3.33 -20.46
N PHE A 233 10.87 4.54 -20.29
CA PHE A 233 10.83 5.60 -21.29
C PHE A 233 12.12 5.63 -22.09
N TYR A 234 12.15 6.35 -23.21
CA TYR A 234 13.37 6.52 -23.98
C TYR A 234 14.50 7.09 -23.10
N PRO A 235 15.74 6.58 -23.20
CA PRO A 235 16.21 5.48 -24.08
C PRO A 235 16.10 4.08 -23.45
N LEU A 236 15.62 3.94 -22.21
CA LEU A 236 15.50 2.66 -21.50
C LEU A 236 14.55 1.66 -22.19
N ASN A 237 13.64 2.14 -23.03
CA ASN A 237 12.76 1.30 -23.84
C ASN A 237 13.38 0.79 -25.14
N GLN A 238 14.59 1.23 -25.49
CA GLN A 238 15.28 0.76 -26.68
C GLN A 238 15.85 -0.64 -26.46
N LYS A 239 16.02 -1.40 -27.55
CA LYS A 239 16.52 -2.78 -27.53
C LYS A 239 17.84 -2.93 -26.77
N GLU A 240 18.69 -1.89 -26.79
CA GLU A 240 19.96 -1.84 -26.10
C GLU A 240 19.82 -1.98 -24.57
N TYR A 241 18.90 -1.21 -23.96
CA TYR A 241 18.70 -1.18 -22.51
C TYR A 241 17.56 -2.05 -22.02
N LEU A 242 16.54 -2.31 -22.85
CA LEU A 242 15.31 -2.97 -22.42
C LEU A 242 15.56 -4.34 -21.78
N GLY A 243 16.44 -5.15 -22.37
CA GLY A 243 16.81 -6.46 -21.80
C GLY A 243 17.46 -6.32 -20.43
N THR A 244 18.35 -5.34 -20.27
CA THR A 244 19.02 -5.02 -19.00
C THR A 244 18.06 -4.47 -17.96
N CYS A 245 17.11 -3.62 -18.37
CA CYS A 245 16.06 -3.09 -17.50
C CYS A 245 15.14 -4.21 -17.00
N LEU A 246 14.66 -5.07 -17.88
CA LEU A 246 13.83 -6.21 -17.50
C LEU A 246 14.57 -7.15 -16.54
N PHE A 247 15.85 -7.39 -16.78
CA PHE A 247 16.68 -8.18 -15.87
C PHE A 247 16.80 -7.51 -14.50
N PHE A 248 17.20 -6.24 -14.44
CA PHE A 248 17.48 -5.57 -13.16
C PHE A 248 16.23 -5.20 -12.35
N PHE A 249 15.14 -4.79 -13.01
CA PHE A 249 13.94 -4.30 -12.33
C PHE A 249 12.85 -5.37 -12.15
N ASN A 250 12.88 -6.49 -12.90
CA ASN A 250 11.83 -7.51 -12.86
C ASN A 250 12.33 -8.92 -12.49
N SER A 251 13.57 -9.03 -12.03
CA SER A 251 14.15 -10.28 -11.55
C SER A 251 15.20 -10.02 -10.46
N GLU A 252 15.42 -11.01 -9.61
CA GLU A 252 16.30 -11.00 -8.47
C GLU A 252 17.62 -11.72 -8.82
N ILE A 253 18.72 -10.98 -8.73
CA ILE A 253 20.07 -11.52 -8.85
C ILE A 253 20.31 -12.47 -7.68
N THR A 254 20.66 -13.71 -8.00
CA THR A 254 20.96 -14.76 -7.02
C THR A 254 22.44 -15.09 -6.96
N THR A 255 23.19 -14.86 -8.04
CA THR A 255 24.62 -15.18 -8.11
C THR A 255 25.35 -14.31 -9.13
N ALA A 256 26.62 -14.02 -8.88
CA ALA A 256 27.56 -13.51 -9.88
C ALA A 256 28.62 -14.59 -10.17
N LYS A 257 28.97 -14.78 -11.44
CA LYS A 257 29.97 -15.76 -11.86
C LYS A 257 31.04 -15.12 -12.74
N PHE A 258 32.23 -15.68 -12.61
CA PHE A 258 33.43 -15.38 -13.37
C PHE A 258 33.63 -16.54 -14.35
N TYR A 259 33.53 -16.25 -15.63
CA TYR A 259 33.80 -17.22 -16.69
C TYR A 259 34.95 -16.72 -17.54
N ASP A 260 35.84 -17.63 -17.91
CA ASP A 260 36.73 -17.38 -19.04
C ASP A 260 35.96 -17.77 -20.30
N ASP A 261 35.81 -16.83 -21.24
CA ASP A 261 35.26 -17.15 -22.56
C ASP A 261 36.22 -18.11 -23.30
N LYS A 262 35.80 -18.61 -24.47
CA LYS A 262 36.63 -19.51 -25.30
C LYS A 262 37.95 -18.87 -25.79
N TYR A 263 38.12 -17.56 -25.60
CA TYR A 263 39.27 -16.76 -25.99
C TYR A 263 40.10 -16.28 -24.79
N GLY A 264 39.76 -16.70 -23.57
CA GLY A 264 40.46 -16.32 -22.33
C GLY A 264 40.10 -14.93 -21.80
N ASN A 265 39.04 -14.28 -22.32
CA ASN A 265 38.52 -13.05 -21.73
C ASN A 265 37.64 -13.38 -20.53
N HIS A 266 37.88 -12.70 -19.41
CA HIS A 266 37.02 -12.80 -18.24
C HIS A 266 35.65 -12.15 -18.53
N GLU A 267 34.62 -12.97 -18.79
CA GLU A 267 33.22 -12.54 -18.79
C GLU A 267 32.65 -12.63 -17.39
N TYR A 268 32.25 -11.47 -16.87
CA TYR A 268 31.58 -11.33 -15.59
C TYR A 268 30.08 -11.27 -15.84
N CYS A 269 29.29 -12.17 -15.26
CA CYS A 269 27.84 -12.12 -15.41
C CYS A 269 27.09 -12.27 -14.08
N PHE A 270 25.97 -11.56 -13.98
CA PHE A 270 24.91 -11.82 -13.03
C PHE A 270 23.99 -12.93 -13.54
N ILE A 271 23.45 -13.71 -12.61
CA ILE A 271 22.45 -14.76 -12.85
C ILE A 271 21.25 -14.46 -11.96
N ASN A 272 20.06 -14.40 -12.55
CA ASN A 272 18.82 -14.17 -11.81
C ASN A 272 18.16 -15.48 -11.35
N GLU A 273 17.06 -15.38 -10.61
CA GLU A 273 16.25 -16.50 -10.11
C GLU A 273 15.68 -17.39 -11.22
N LYS A 274 15.61 -16.88 -12.46
CA LYS A 274 15.17 -17.63 -13.65
C LYS A 274 16.32 -18.34 -14.38
N GLY A 275 17.56 -18.18 -13.91
CA GLY A 275 18.76 -18.73 -14.55
C GLY A 275 19.22 -17.95 -15.80
N GLU A 276 18.63 -16.79 -16.07
CA GLU A 276 19.04 -15.91 -17.16
C GLU A 276 20.36 -15.22 -16.79
N LYS A 277 21.18 -14.92 -17.80
CA LYS A 277 22.50 -14.31 -17.62
C LYS A 277 22.51 -12.88 -18.15
N MET A 278 23.12 -11.98 -17.38
CA MET A 278 23.36 -10.61 -17.82
C MET A 278 24.82 -10.21 -17.54
N GLY A 279 25.49 -9.66 -18.54
CA GLY A 279 26.85 -9.15 -18.35
C GLY A 279 26.86 -8.04 -17.30
N ILE A 280 27.80 -8.10 -16.35
CA ILE A 280 27.89 -7.12 -15.25
C ILE A 280 28.00 -5.70 -15.81
N ASP A 281 28.74 -5.52 -16.90
CA ASP A 281 28.99 -4.21 -17.51
C ASP A 281 27.74 -3.57 -18.08
N LYS A 282 26.78 -4.38 -18.53
CA LYS A 282 25.48 -3.87 -18.98
C LYS A 282 24.68 -3.32 -17.80
N ILE A 283 24.70 -4.03 -16.68
CA ILE A 283 24.02 -3.59 -15.46
C ILE A 283 24.69 -2.33 -14.92
N PHE A 284 26.02 -2.30 -14.83
CA PHE A 284 26.74 -1.12 -14.34
C PHE A 284 26.54 0.09 -15.25
N SER A 285 26.58 -0.10 -16.57
CA SER A 285 26.26 0.95 -17.53
C SER A 285 24.82 1.45 -17.39
N LEU A 286 23.85 0.56 -17.15
CA LEU A 286 22.46 0.94 -16.88
C LEU A 286 22.36 1.77 -15.60
N LEU A 287 22.96 1.31 -14.49
CA LEU A 287 22.94 2.00 -13.20
C LEU A 287 23.60 3.38 -13.29
N HIS A 288 24.74 3.47 -13.97
CA HIS A 288 25.41 4.72 -14.27
C HIS A 288 24.52 5.64 -15.11
N PHE A 289 23.89 5.10 -16.16
CA PHE A 289 23.03 5.88 -17.05
C PHE A 289 21.86 6.50 -16.29
N ILE A 290 21.10 5.71 -15.52
CA ILE A 290 19.89 6.20 -14.82
C ILE A 290 20.23 7.17 -13.69
N ALA A 291 21.42 7.05 -13.12
CA ALA A 291 21.84 7.87 -12.00
C ALA A 291 22.46 9.21 -12.42
N ASN A 292 22.92 9.34 -13.67
CA ASN A 292 23.57 10.56 -14.16
C ASN A 292 22.81 11.29 -15.29
N ASN A 293 21.87 10.65 -15.99
CA ASN A 293 21.09 11.34 -17.02
C ASN A 293 19.81 11.94 -16.42
N GLU A 294 19.69 13.25 -16.55
CA GLU A 294 18.46 14.02 -16.32
C GLU A 294 17.42 13.73 -17.42
#